data_AF-A0A8H7BT99-F1
#
_entry.id   AF-A0A8H7BT99-F1
#
_cell.length_a   1.000
_cell.length_b   1.000
_cell.length_c   1.000
_cell.angle_alpha   90.00
_cell.angle_beta   90.00
_cell.angle_gamma   90.00
#
_symmetry.space_group_name_H-M   'P 1'
#
loop_
_entity.id
_entity.type
_entity.pdbx_description
1 polymer ?
#
loop_
_entity_poly.entity_id
_entity_poly.type
_entity_poly.pdbx_seq_one_letter_code
_entity_poly.pdbx_strand_id
1 'polypeptide(L)'
;MTNLRAIATEHLDVGLEFTNAGNFRRMNYQTIETFDVKKEQEFWNEVIDRATQNLIDISSSNADPLQSQDIQERVEKYRDLLEQMDTDNQQRPPVQLLQNNLSAVDVLMTAKPYGGMKEDEVEWFCEAMDNIQIAIQQIQVQPVGDMVVHLTMTENSLIRAY
;
A
#
# COMPACT_ATOMS: atom_id res chain seq x y z
N MET A 1 -18.45 50.61 20.38
CA MET A 1 -18.19 51.22 19.07
C MET A 1 -18.27 50.11 18.04
N THR A 2 -19.10 50.26 17.02
CA THR A 2 -19.55 49.17 16.13
C THR A 2 -19.43 49.62 14.67
N ASN A 3 -19.21 48.65 13.77
CA ASN A 3 -19.48 48.58 12.31
C ASN A 3 -18.37 48.82 11.26
N LEU A 4 -18.01 47.70 10.59
CA LEU A 4 -18.24 47.32 9.16
C LEU A 4 -17.94 48.28 7.97
N ARG A 5 -17.17 47.72 7.00
CA ARG A 5 -17.18 47.86 5.52
C ARG A 5 -16.74 49.18 4.85
N ALA A 6 -15.86 49.10 3.85
CA ALA A 6 -16.21 49.20 2.41
C ALA A 6 -14.96 49.17 1.49
N ILE A 7 -15.22 48.79 0.24
CA ILE A 7 -14.34 48.56 -0.93
C ILE A 7 -14.09 49.90 -1.66
N ALA A 8 -12.93 50.06 -2.31
CA ALA A 8 -12.77 51.03 -3.40
C ALA A 8 -11.89 50.46 -4.52
N THR A 9 -12.52 50.38 -5.68
CA THR A 9 -12.07 49.89 -6.98
C THR A 9 -11.34 51.04 -7.69
N GLU A 10 -10.10 50.85 -8.12
CA GLU A 10 -9.44 51.80 -9.04
C GLU A 10 -9.43 51.25 -10.47
N HIS A 11 -10.18 51.98 -11.29
CA HIS A 11 -10.37 51.84 -12.73
C HIS A 11 -9.25 52.66 -13.40
N LEU A 12 -8.30 52.03 -14.08
CA LEU A 12 -7.36 52.73 -14.95
C LEU A 12 -7.75 52.49 -16.41
N ASP A 13 -8.44 53.50 -16.92
CA ASP A 13 -8.77 53.77 -18.31
C ASP A 13 -7.49 54.19 -19.05
N VAL A 14 -7.08 53.42 -20.06
CA VAL A 14 -6.06 53.85 -21.03
C VAL A 14 -6.61 53.56 -22.41
N GLY A 15 -7.26 54.57 -22.97
CA GLY A 15 -7.65 54.61 -24.38
C GLY A 15 -6.44 54.73 -25.29
N LEU A 16 -6.42 53.90 -26.34
CA LEU A 16 -5.70 54.17 -27.58
C LEU A 16 -6.62 53.81 -28.75
N GLU A 17 -7.14 54.85 -29.40
CA GLU A 17 -7.82 54.77 -30.69
C GLU A 17 -6.79 54.52 -31.81
N PHE A 18 -7.03 53.52 -32.66
CA PHE A 18 -6.64 53.59 -34.07
C PHE A 18 -7.72 52.93 -34.92
N THR A 19 -8.32 53.73 -35.79
CA THR A 19 -9.25 53.35 -36.84
C THR A 19 -8.51 52.62 -37.96
N ASN A 20 -9.08 51.51 -38.46
CA ASN A 20 -9.10 51.25 -39.91
C ASN A 20 -10.13 50.19 -40.30
N ALA A 21 -10.88 50.51 -41.35
CA ALA A 21 -11.95 49.71 -41.91
C ALA A 21 -11.41 48.54 -42.75
N GLY A 22 -12.08 47.39 -42.71
CA GLY A 22 -11.87 46.32 -43.70
C GLY A 22 -12.25 44.92 -43.22
N ASN A 23 -13.50 44.52 -43.47
CA ASN A 23 -13.93 43.15 -43.74
C ASN A 23 -13.09 42.00 -43.14
N PHE A 24 -13.27 41.72 -41.85
CA PHE A 24 -13.00 40.38 -41.33
C PHE A 24 -14.32 39.68 -41.05
N ARG A 25 -14.50 38.62 -41.82
CA ARG A 25 -15.52 37.57 -41.73
C ARG A 25 -15.92 37.32 -40.28
N ARG A 26 -17.22 37.12 -40.07
CA ARG A 26 -17.82 36.58 -38.84
C ARG A 26 -17.04 35.35 -38.37
N MET A 27 -16.06 35.55 -37.51
CA MET A 27 -15.50 34.50 -36.67
C MET A 27 -16.56 34.26 -35.61
N ASN A 28 -17.30 33.19 -35.79
CA ASN A 28 -18.16 32.62 -34.78
C ASN A 28 -17.23 32.21 -33.64
N TYR A 29 -17.05 33.09 -32.64
CA TYR A 29 -16.41 32.70 -31.39
C TYR A 29 -17.37 31.69 -30.77
N GLN A 30 -17.12 30.40 -31.05
CA GLN A 30 -17.57 29.33 -30.21
C GLN A 30 -17.20 29.75 -28.79
N THR A 31 -18.23 29.85 -27.96
CA THR A 31 -18.14 30.16 -26.54
C THR A 31 -17.01 29.30 -25.99
N ILE A 32 -15.90 29.94 -25.62
CA ILE A 32 -14.84 29.28 -24.89
C ILE A 32 -15.54 28.78 -23.63
N GLU A 33 -15.71 27.45 -23.53
CA GLU A 33 -16.07 26.81 -22.28
C GLU A 33 -15.07 27.33 -21.26
N THR A 34 -15.55 28.20 -20.37
CA THR A 34 -14.71 28.73 -19.31
C THR A 34 -14.27 27.54 -18.49
N PHE A 35 -13.01 27.14 -18.66
CA PHE A 35 -12.41 26.06 -17.89
C PHE A 35 -12.59 26.42 -16.41
N ASP A 36 -13.20 25.52 -15.65
CA ASP A 36 -13.47 25.75 -14.24
C ASP A 36 -12.14 25.62 -13.48
N VAL A 37 -11.43 26.74 -13.37
CA VAL A 37 -10.13 26.86 -12.69
C VAL A 37 -10.18 26.26 -11.28
N LYS A 38 -11.35 26.30 -10.62
CA LYS A 38 -11.52 25.69 -9.30
C LYS A 38 -11.46 24.16 -9.36
N LYS A 39 -12.12 23.55 -10.33
CA LYS A 39 -12.08 22.08 -10.52
C LYS A 39 -10.71 21.59 -10.93
N GLU A 40 -10.01 22.35 -11.77
CA GLU A 40 -8.63 22.03 -12.14
C GLU A 40 -7.69 22.12 -10.93
N GLN A 41 -7.87 23.15 -10.09
CA GLN A 41 -7.10 23.27 -8.84
C GLN A 41 -7.37 22.10 -7.89
N GLU A 42 -8.63 21.69 -7.73
CA GLU A 42 -9.00 20.52 -6.89
C GLU A 42 -8.36 19.22 -7.43
N PHE A 43 -8.37 19.03 -8.75
CA PHE A 43 -7.72 17.90 -9.40
C PHE A 43 -6.20 17.88 -9.15
N TRP A 44 -5.51 19.02 -9.33
CA TRP A 44 -4.07 19.09 -9.07
C TRP A 44 -3.73 18.87 -7.61
N ASN A 45 -4.56 19.35 -6.67
CA ASN A 45 -4.38 19.06 -5.25
C ASN A 45 -4.48 17.55 -4.97
N GLU A 46 -5.49 16.86 -5.54
CA GLU A 46 -5.65 15.41 -5.36
C GLU A 46 -4.46 14.63 -5.93
N VAL A 47 -3.96 15.03 -7.11
CA VAL A 47 -2.79 14.41 -7.74
C VAL A 47 -1.56 14.57 -6.85
N ILE A 48 -1.33 15.77 -6.31
CA ILE A 48 -0.21 16.05 -5.40
C ILE A 48 -0.35 15.25 -4.11
N ASP A 49 -1.53 15.18 -3.51
CA ASP A 49 -1.78 14.42 -2.28
C ASP A 49 -1.50 12.93 -2.49
N ARG A 50 -2.01 12.35 -3.58
CA ARG A 50 -1.76 10.94 -3.94
C ARG A 50 -0.27 10.68 -4.19
N ALA A 51 0.40 11.58 -4.92
CA ALA A 51 1.83 11.45 -5.17
C ALA A 51 2.64 11.54 -3.87
N THR A 52 2.29 12.47 -2.98
CA THR A 52 2.97 12.67 -1.69
C THR A 52 2.78 11.48 -0.76
N GLN A 53 1.58 10.88 -0.71
CA GLN A 53 1.31 9.67 0.09
C GLN A 53 2.04 8.43 -0.43
N ASN A 54 2.27 8.35 -1.74
CA ASN A 54 2.91 7.19 -2.38
C ASN A 54 4.44 7.29 -2.45
N LEU A 55 5.01 8.46 -2.16
CA LEU A 55 6.46 8.63 -2.12
C LEU A 55 7.03 7.95 -0.87
N ILE A 56 7.95 7.02 -1.09
CA ILE A 56 8.70 6.38 -0.02
C ILE A 56 9.91 7.25 0.30
N ASP A 57 9.92 7.85 1.48
CA ASP A 57 11.11 8.53 2.01
C ASP A 57 12.18 7.47 2.37
N ILE A 58 13.33 7.54 1.70
CA ILE A 58 14.47 6.64 1.91
C ILE A 58 15.49 7.20 2.91
N SER A 59 15.24 8.39 3.46
CA SER A 59 16.10 8.97 4.49
C SER A 59 15.95 8.19 5.79
N SER A 60 17.06 7.63 6.29
CA SER A 60 17.09 6.79 7.48
C SER A 60 17.17 7.57 8.79
N SER A 61 16.81 8.85 8.79
CA SER A 61 16.80 9.69 9.99
C SER A 61 15.37 9.72 10.51
N ASN A 62 15.15 8.97 11.60
CA ASN A 62 13.98 9.02 12.47
C ASN A 62 13.12 10.27 12.20
N ALA A 63 11.93 10.06 11.64
CA ALA A 63 10.87 11.06 11.74
C ALA A 63 10.89 11.58 13.18
N ASP A 64 11.01 12.90 13.35
CA ASP A 64 11.26 13.58 14.62
C ASP A 64 10.60 12.79 15.76
N PRO A 65 11.39 12.14 16.65
CA PRO A 65 10.84 11.18 17.59
C PRO A 65 9.75 11.89 18.38
N LEU A 66 8.52 11.37 18.28
CA LEU A 66 7.36 11.88 19.01
C LEU A 66 7.81 12.31 20.41
N GLN A 67 7.54 13.56 20.78
CA GLN A 67 8.01 14.08 22.04
C GLN A 67 7.51 13.17 23.16
N SER A 68 8.31 12.94 24.20
CA SER A 68 7.93 12.04 25.28
C SER A 68 6.59 12.43 25.92
N GLN A 69 6.25 13.72 25.89
CA GLN A 69 4.95 14.23 26.30
C GLN A 69 3.80 13.74 25.40
N ASP A 70 3.92 13.85 24.07
CA ASP A 70 2.90 13.35 23.12
C ASP A 70 2.66 11.85 23.26
N ILE A 71 3.74 11.09 23.53
CA ILE A 71 3.65 9.66 23.79
C ILE A 71 2.86 9.42 25.07
N GLN A 72 3.18 10.14 26.15
CA GLN A 72 2.51 9.98 27.44
C GLN A 72 1.01 10.32 27.36
N GLU A 73 0.65 11.44 26.75
CA GLU A 73 -0.74 11.85 26.54
C GLU A 73 -1.51 10.82 25.69
N ARG A 74 -0.86 10.27 24.66
CA ARG A 74 -1.46 9.24 23.81
C ARG A 74 -1.64 7.91 24.55
N VAL A 75 -0.68 7.53 25.40
CA VAL A 75 -0.77 6.32 26.24
C VAL A 75 -1.93 6.42 27.21
N GLU A 76 -2.09 7.57 27.88
CA GLU A 76 -3.19 7.82 28.82
C GLU A 76 -4.54 7.75 28.09
N LYS A 77 -4.65 8.42 26.94
CA LYS A 77 -5.88 8.36 26.13
C LYS A 77 -6.23 6.94 25.68
N TYR A 78 -5.25 6.14 25.27
CA TYR A 78 -5.51 4.75 24.86
C TYR A 78 -5.88 3.86 26.05
N ARG A 79 -5.30 4.12 27.22
CA ARG A 79 -5.68 3.44 28.45
C ARG A 79 -7.15 3.70 28.79
N ASP A 80 -7.58 4.95 28.76
CA ASP A 80 -8.97 5.33 29.03
C ASP A 80 -9.94 4.67 28.04
N LEU A 81 -9.58 4.63 26.75
CA LEU A 81 -10.39 3.96 25.73
C LEU A 81 -10.45 2.45 25.93
N LEU A 82 -9.35 1.82 26.33
CA LEU A 82 -9.32 0.38 26.63
C LEU A 82 -10.17 0.06 27.87
N GLU A 83 -10.09 0.88 28.92
CA GLU A 83 -10.90 0.70 30.13
C GLU A 83 -12.41 0.83 29.81
N GLN A 84 -12.79 1.75 28.91
CA GLN A 84 -14.17 1.86 28.42
C GLN A 84 -14.62 0.63 27.61
N MET A 85 -13.73 0.05 26.79
CA MET A 85 -14.04 -1.13 25.98
C MET A 85 -14.04 -2.44 26.78
N ASP A 86 -13.25 -2.52 27.86
CA ASP A 86 -13.15 -3.71 28.69
C ASP A 86 -14.43 -3.92 29.51
N THR A 87 -15.11 -2.82 29.92
CA THR A 87 -16.45 -2.87 30.50
C THR A 87 -17.50 -3.52 29.59
N ASP A 88 -17.34 -3.44 28.26
CA ASP A 88 -18.25 -4.07 27.30
C ASP A 88 -17.82 -5.52 26.90
N ASN A 89 -16.57 -5.91 27.14
CA ASN A 89 -16.01 -7.21 26.71
C ASN A 89 -15.89 -8.28 27.81
N GLN A 90 -16.23 -7.99 29.07
CA GLN A 90 -16.14 -8.94 30.19
C GLN A 90 -17.02 -10.21 30.08
N GLN A 91 -17.75 -10.42 28.97
CA GLN A 91 -18.58 -11.61 28.76
C GLN A 91 -17.94 -12.70 27.86
N ARG A 92 -16.68 -12.58 27.44
CA ARG A 92 -16.01 -13.69 26.76
C ARG A 92 -15.20 -14.54 27.74
N PRO A 93 -15.73 -15.72 28.16
CA PRO A 93 -14.90 -16.66 28.90
C PRO A 93 -13.70 -17.06 28.03
N PRO A 94 -12.53 -17.33 28.65
CA PRO A 94 -11.39 -17.89 27.94
C PRO A 94 -11.83 -19.16 27.21
N VAL A 95 -11.32 -19.37 25.99
CA VAL A 95 -11.57 -20.58 25.21
C VAL A 95 -11.15 -21.77 26.05
N GLN A 96 -12.13 -22.46 26.64
CA GLN A 96 -11.89 -23.72 27.30
C GLN A 96 -11.52 -24.71 26.21
N LEU A 97 -10.33 -25.30 26.31
CA LEU A 97 -10.01 -26.51 25.56
C LEU A 97 -11.18 -27.47 25.78
N LEU A 98 -11.79 -27.96 24.70
CA LEU A 98 -12.84 -28.98 24.77
C LEU A 98 -12.32 -30.11 25.67
N GLN A 99 -12.80 -30.15 26.91
CA GLN A 99 -12.60 -31.28 27.79
C GLN A 99 -13.44 -32.40 27.20
N ASN A 100 -12.82 -33.18 26.31
CA ASN A 100 -13.38 -34.47 25.94
C ASN A 100 -13.48 -35.26 27.25
N ASN A 101 -14.70 -35.53 27.69
CA ASN A 101 -15.02 -36.30 28.91
C ASN A 101 -14.60 -37.78 28.82
N LEU A 102 -13.67 -38.11 27.93
CA LEU A 102 -13.12 -39.45 27.75
C LEU A 102 -11.94 -39.61 28.70
N SER A 103 -11.99 -40.65 29.54
CA SER A 103 -10.84 -41.04 30.36
C SER A 103 -9.63 -41.25 29.46
N ALA A 104 -8.47 -40.70 29.84
CA ALA A 104 -7.24 -40.87 29.07
C ALA A 104 -6.89 -42.35 28.82
N VAL A 105 -7.26 -43.22 29.77
CA VAL A 105 -7.11 -44.68 29.65
C VAL A 105 -8.02 -45.25 28.57
N ASP A 106 -9.27 -44.79 28.48
CA ASP A 106 -10.22 -45.26 27.47
C ASP A 106 -9.81 -44.80 26.06
N VAL A 107 -9.25 -43.59 25.94
CA VAL A 107 -8.70 -43.10 24.66
C VAL A 107 -7.53 -43.95 24.22
N LEU A 108 -6.62 -44.33 25.12
CA LEU A 108 -5.47 -45.18 24.78
C LEU A 108 -5.88 -46.62 24.47
N MET A 109 -6.90 -47.15 25.15
CA MET A 109 -7.43 -48.50 24.89
C MET A 109 -8.22 -48.59 23.58
N THR A 110 -8.84 -47.48 23.15
CA THR A 110 -9.58 -47.40 21.88
C THR A 110 -8.74 -46.86 20.73
N ALA A 111 -7.54 -46.35 21.01
CA ALA A 111 -6.61 -45.86 20.01
C ALA A 111 -6.22 -47.01 19.08
N LYS A 112 -6.62 -46.90 17.82
CA LYS A 112 -6.19 -47.79 16.76
C LYS A 112 -4.91 -47.24 16.13
N PRO A 113 -3.98 -48.10 15.65
CA PRO A 113 -2.85 -47.66 14.87
C PRO A 113 -3.32 -46.81 13.68
N TYR A 114 -2.54 -45.78 13.32
CA TYR A 114 -2.87 -44.82 12.27
C TYR A 114 -4.26 -44.17 12.41
N GLY A 115 -4.73 -43.97 13.64
CA GLY A 115 -6.04 -43.34 13.88
C GLY A 115 -7.24 -44.19 13.47
N GLY A 116 -7.04 -45.48 13.22
CA GLY A 116 -8.09 -46.39 12.75
C GLY A 116 -8.28 -46.42 11.23
N MET A 117 -7.34 -45.85 10.47
CA MET A 117 -7.25 -46.04 9.03
C MET A 117 -7.13 -47.52 8.67
N LYS A 118 -7.72 -47.91 7.54
CA LYS A 118 -7.53 -49.24 6.95
C LYS A 118 -6.16 -49.32 6.29
N GLU A 119 -5.64 -50.54 6.09
CA GLU A 119 -4.33 -50.76 5.48
C GLU A 119 -4.20 -50.05 4.12
N ASP A 120 -5.19 -50.22 3.23
CA ASP A 120 -5.21 -49.55 1.91
C ASP A 120 -5.17 -48.02 2.01
N GLU A 121 -5.75 -47.44 3.07
CA GLU A 121 -5.75 -45.99 3.31
C GLU A 121 -4.40 -45.51 3.82
N VAL A 122 -3.72 -46.33 4.64
CA VAL A 122 -2.35 -46.07 5.12
C VAL A 122 -1.36 -46.17 3.96
N GLU A 123 -1.49 -47.19 3.10
CA GLU A 123 -0.66 -47.36 1.92
C GLU A 123 -0.80 -46.17 0.97
N TRP A 124 -2.04 -45.79 0.64
CA TRP A 124 -2.30 -44.59 -0.17
C TRP A 124 -1.73 -43.32 0.47
N PHE A 125 -1.86 -43.15 1.80
CA PHE A 125 -1.33 -41.99 2.50
C PHE A 125 0.20 -41.91 2.41
N CYS A 126 0.89 -43.04 2.59
CA CYS A 126 2.34 -43.12 2.43
C CYS A 126 2.76 -42.81 0.99
N GLU A 127 2.07 -43.39 -0.01
CA GLU A 127 2.32 -43.11 -1.42
C GLU A 127 2.11 -41.63 -1.77
N ALA A 128 1.05 -41.02 -1.25
CA ALA A 128 0.78 -39.60 -1.43
C ALA A 128 1.90 -38.72 -0.84
N MET A 129 2.42 -39.08 0.33
CA MET A 129 3.54 -38.38 0.96
C MET A 129 4.83 -38.51 0.15
N ASP A 130 5.13 -39.71 -0.37
CA ASP A 130 6.29 -39.95 -1.23
C ASP A 130 6.18 -39.15 -2.53
N ASN A 131 5.00 -39.13 -3.15
CA ASN A 131 4.75 -38.35 -4.36
C ASN A 131 4.92 -36.84 -4.13
N ILE A 132 4.45 -36.31 -2.99
CA ILE A 132 4.68 -34.91 -2.59
C ILE A 132 6.18 -34.65 -2.44
N GLN A 133 6.90 -35.55 -1.78
CA GLN A 133 8.34 -35.39 -1.57
C GLN A 133 9.11 -35.39 -2.89
N ILE A 134 8.77 -36.27 -3.82
CA ILE A 134 9.33 -36.31 -5.18
C ILE A 134 9.01 -34.99 -5.93
N ALA A 135 7.76 -34.52 -5.86
CA ALA A 135 7.36 -33.28 -6.52
C ALA A 135 8.14 -32.06 -5.99
N ILE A 136 8.38 -31.97 -4.67
CA ILE A 136 9.17 -30.91 -4.06
C ILE A 136 10.61 -30.92 -4.60
N GLN A 137 11.22 -32.11 -4.73
CA GLN A 137 12.58 -32.24 -5.25
C GLN A 137 12.71 -31.82 -6.72
N GLN A 138 11.62 -31.85 -7.48
CA GLN A 138 11.59 -31.43 -8.88
C GLN A 138 11.45 -29.92 -9.05
N ILE A 139 11.20 -29.16 -7.97
CA ILE A 139 11.17 -27.69 -8.01
C ILE A 139 12.62 -27.18 -8.08
N GLN A 140 13.15 -27.13 -9.29
CA GLN A 140 14.49 -26.61 -9.58
C GLN A 140 14.49 -25.77 -10.85
N VAL A 141 15.39 -24.77 -10.89
CA VAL A 141 15.57 -23.94 -12.09
C VAL A 141 16.37 -24.71 -13.11
N GLN A 142 15.78 -24.97 -14.28
CA GLN A 142 16.49 -25.59 -15.40
C GLN A 142 17.43 -24.55 -16.06
N PRO A 143 18.74 -24.80 -16.17
CA PRO A 143 19.64 -23.89 -16.86
C PRO A 143 19.36 -23.93 -18.36
N VAL A 144 19.00 -22.78 -18.93
CA VAL A 144 18.76 -22.60 -20.38
C VAL A 144 19.89 -21.83 -21.08
N GLY A 145 20.95 -21.47 -20.35
CA GLY A 145 22.11 -20.72 -20.85
C GLY A 145 22.97 -20.18 -19.71
N ASP A 146 24.02 -19.44 -20.06
CA ASP A 146 24.92 -18.83 -19.09
C ASP A 146 24.30 -17.56 -18.49
N MET A 147 24.17 -17.53 -17.16
CA MET A 147 23.74 -16.32 -16.44
C MET A 147 24.81 -15.21 -16.49
N VAL A 148 26.09 -15.62 -16.60
CA VAL A 148 27.24 -14.71 -16.57
C VAL A 148 28.15 -15.06 -17.74
N VAL A 149 28.28 -14.13 -18.68
CA VAL A 149 29.25 -14.21 -19.77
C VAL A 149 30.43 -13.31 -19.45
N HIS A 150 31.63 -13.88 -19.40
CA HIS A 150 32.86 -13.12 -19.17
C HIS A 150 33.33 -12.51 -20.49
N LEU A 151 33.40 -11.18 -20.54
CA LEU A 151 33.93 -10.47 -21.69
C LEU A 151 35.46 -10.50 -21.65
N THR A 152 36.08 -11.37 -22.44
CA THR A 152 37.51 -11.26 -22.72
C THR A 152 37.71 -10.22 -23.82
N MET A 153 38.25 -9.06 -23.47
CA MET A 153 38.79 -8.13 -24.45
C MET A 153 39.99 -8.81 -25.13
N THR A 154 39.85 -9.23 -26.38
CA THR A 154 41.01 -9.57 -27.22
C THR A 154 41.92 -8.34 -27.26
N GLU A 155 43.11 -8.44 -26.66
CA GLU A 155 44.10 -7.37 -26.44
C GLU A 155 44.72 -6.78 -27.73
N ASN A 156 43.95 -6.63 -28.81
CA ASN A 156 44.44 -6.07 -30.07
C ASN A 156 43.93 -4.65 -30.38
N SER A 157 43.05 -4.06 -29.57
CA SER A 157 42.72 -2.64 -29.68
C SER A 157 43.62 -1.81 -28.78
N LEU A 158 44.89 -1.67 -29.18
CA LEU A 158 45.72 -0.55 -28.77
C LEU A 158 44.97 0.75 -29.12
N ILE A 159 44.38 1.39 -28.10
CA ILE A 159 43.89 2.76 -28.20
C ILE A 159 45.13 3.64 -28.42
N ARG A 160 45.49 3.89 -29.68
CA ARG A 160 46.36 5.01 -30.04
C ARG A 160 45.53 6.28 -29.90
N ALA A 161 45.72 6.97 -28.77
CA ALA A 161 45.29 8.34 -28.63
C ALA A 161 45.98 9.19 -29.73
N TYR A 162 45.18 9.95 -30.47
CA TYR A 162 45.61 11.04 -31.33
C TYR A 162 45.40 12.36 -30.60
#